data_AF-A0A834QNQ8-F1
#
_entry.id   AF-A0A834QNQ8-F1
#
_cell.length_a   1.000
_cell.length_b   1.000
_cell.length_c   1.000
_cell.angle_alpha   90.00
_cell.angle_beta   90.00
_cell.angle_gamma   90.00
#
_symmetry.space_group_name_H-M   'P 1'
#
loop_
_entity.id
_entity.type
_entity.pdbx_description
1 polymer ?
#
loop_
_entity_poly.entity_id
_entity_poly.type
_entity_poly.pdbx_seq_one_letter_code
_entity_poly.pdbx_strand_id
1 'polypeptide(L)'
;MSAAEAGDVFHRARGRTLDAFSSEKEREWKGPFYFIQGADPQFGLMKAWSTGNCDSSGDEWEQEIRLTEQAIQAINRLNPKPRFFVLCGDLIHAMPGKTGPRWDHFAFSQS
;
A
#
# COMPACT_ATOMS: atom_id res chain seq x y z
N MET A 1 22.44 3.50 4.45
CA MET A 1 21.65 4.59 3.83
C MET A 1 21.45 5.67 4.87
N SER A 2 21.65 6.93 4.49
CA SER A 2 21.52 8.08 5.41
C SER A 2 20.04 8.38 5.66
N ALA A 3 19.70 8.91 6.84
CA ALA A 3 18.35 9.40 7.17
C ALA A 3 17.86 10.48 6.19
N ALA A 4 18.78 11.24 5.58
CA ALA A 4 18.46 12.22 4.55
C ALA A 4 17.97 11.59 3.23
N GLU A 5 18.43 10.39 2.88
CA GLU A 5 17.92 9.67 1.70
C GLU A 5 16.53 9.06 1.94
N ALA A 6 16.15 8.84 3.20
CA ALA A 6 14.82 8.30 3.55
C ALA A 6 13.71 9.35 3.41
N GLY A 7 14.01 10.63 3.65
CA GLY A 7 13.05 11.73 3.55
C GLY A 7 12.56 12.03 2.12
N ASP A 8 13.36 11.72 1.10
CA ASP A 8 13.04 11.99 -0.31
C ASP A 8 12.33 10.81 -1.01
N VAL A 9 12.27 9.63 -0.37
CA VAL A 9 11.61 8.43 -0.92
C VAL A 9 10.09 8.60 -1.04
N PHE A 10 9.50 9.42 -0.16
CA PHE A 10 8.05 9.59 -0.07
C PHE A 10 7.44 10.48 -1.17
N HIS A 11 8.26 11.07 -2.06
CA HIS A 11 7.80 11.93 -3.17
C HIS A 11 8.24 11.45 -4.58
N ARG A 12 8.44 10.14 -4.77
CA ARG A 12 8.81 9.56 -6.07
C ARG A 12 7.68 9.54 -7.10
N ALA A 13 6.43 9.59 -6.65
CA ALA A 13 5.27 9.68 -7.53
C ALA A 13 4.78 11.14 -7.59
N ARG A 14 4.75 11.73 -8.79
CA ARG A 14 4.30 13.11 -9.05
C ARG A 14 3.44 13.15 -10.31
N GLY A 15 2.39 13.96 -10.31
CA GLY A 15 1.54 14.13 -11.51
C GLY A 15 0.95 12.82 -12.05
N ARG A 16 0.59 11.88 -11.15
CA ARG A 16 0.12 10.52 -11.50
C ARG A 16 1.16 9.65 -12.23
N THR A 17 2.43 10.00 -12.14
CA THR A 17 3.56 9.29 -12.74
C THR A 17 4.54 8.88 -11.65
N LEU A 18 5.21 7.74 -11.83
CA LEU A 18 6.28 7.25 -10.97
C LEU A 18 7.59 7.22 -11.77
N ASP A 19 8.59 7.99 -11.35
CA ASP A 19 9.87 8.13 -12.08
C ASP A 19 10.80 6.90 -11.95
N ALA A 20 10.28 5.75 -11.51
CA ALA A 20 11.03 4.50 -11.39
C ALA A 20 11.16 3.73 -12.72
N PHE A 21 10.28 4.01 -13.69
CA PHE A 21 10.18 3.28 -14.97
C PHE A 21 10.25 4.26 -16.13
N SER A 22 11.46 4.64 -16.57
CA SER A 22 11.59 5.59 -17.69
C SER A 22 11.29 4.92 -19.03
N SER A 23 10.62 5.66 -19.92
CA SER A 23 10.29 5.18 -21.27
C SER A 23 11.52 4.65 -22.01
N GLU A 24 12.65 5.36 -21.96
CA GLU A 24 13.90 4.93 -22.61
C GLU A 24 14.40 3.56 -22.15
N LYS A 25 14.20 3.19 -20.87
CA LYS A 25 14.70 1.95 -20.30
C LYS A 25 13.73 0.78 -20.46
N GLU A 26 12.43 1.05 -20.49
CA GLU A 26 11.35 0.06 -20.47
C GLU A 26 10.63 -0.12 -21.83
N ARG A 27 10.93 0.70 -22.84
CA ARG A 27 10.29 0.63 -24.18
C ARG A 27 10.57 -0.68 -24.93
N GLU A 28 11.69 -1.33 -24.64
CA GLU A 28 12.09 -2.58 -25.28
C GLU A 28 11.98 -3.76 -24.31
N TRP A 29 11.40 -4.86 -24.78
CA TRP A 29 11.39 -6.11 -24.03
C TRP A 29 12.82 -6.64 -23.89
N LYS A 30 13.30 -6.79 -22.65
CA LYS A 30 14.66 -7.33 -22.36
C LYS A 30 14.69 -8.78 -21.90
N GLY A 31 13.56 -9.31 -21.44
CA GLY A 31 13.45 -10.69 -20.97
C GLY A 31 12.18 -10.91 -20.16
N PRO A 32 11.88 -12.16 -19.77
CA PRO A 32 10.80 -12.41 -18.83
C PRO A 32 11.08 -11.70 -17.51
N PHE A 33 10.03 -11.17 -16.91
CA PHE A 33 10.04 -10.69 -15.53
C PHE A 33 8.82 -11.24 -14.82
N TYR A 34 8.83 -11.14 -13.50
CA TYR A 34 7.65 -11.44 -12.71
C TYR A 34 7.37 -10.26 -11.78
N PHE A 35 6.11 -10.15 -11.39
CA PHE A 35 5.59 -9.12 -10.52
C PHE A 35 4.60 -9.77 -9.56
N ILE A 36 4.22 -9.03 -8.53
CA ILE A 36 3.22 -9.49 -7.56
C ILE A 36 1.97 -8.65 -7.75
N GLN A 37 0.81 -9.31 -7.72
CA GLN A 37 -0.49 -8.67 -7.64
C GLN A 37 -1.08 -8.93 -6.26
N GLY A 38 -1.36 -7.87 -5.53
CA GLY A 38 -2.11 -7.88 -4.29
C GLY A 38 -3.48 -7.27 -4.53
N ALA A 39 -4.43 -7.63 -3.68
CA ALA A 39 -5.76 -7.06 -3.67
C ALA A 39 -6.35 -7.19 -2.27
N ASP A 40 -7.44 -6.46 -2.02
CA ASP A 40 -8.32 -6.65 -0.87
C ASP A 40 -7.62 -6.60 0.49
N PRO A 41 -6.71 -5.64 0.76
CA PRO A 41 -6.20 -5.53 2.12
C PRO A 41 -7.29 -5.05 3.09
N GLN A 42 -8.40 -4.46 2.59
CA GLN A 42 -9.65 -4.16 3.30
C GLN A 42 -9.45 -3.70 4.75
N PHE A 43 -8.65 -2.66 4.94
CA PHE A 43 -8.31 -2.14 6.26
C PHE A 43 -9.59 -1.81 7.05
N GLY A 44 -9.76 -2.42 8.24
CA GLY A 44 -10.93 -2.27 9.08
C GLY A 44 -11.94 -3.42 9.00
N LEU A 45 -11.78 -4.34 8.03
CA LEU A 45 -12.65 -5.50 7.89
C LEU A 45 -12.50 -6.46 9.05
N MET A 46 -11.28 -6.69 9.54
CA MET A 46 -11.03 -7.72 10.55
C MET A 46 -11.75 -7.42 11.86
N LYS A 47 -11.78 -6.15 12.28
CA LYS A 47 -12.60 -5.70 13.42
C LYS A 47 -14.08 -5.91 13.15
N ALA A 48 -14.59 -5.41 12.02
CA ALA A 48 -16.01 -5.51 11.66
C ALA A 48 -16.48 -6.96 11.66
N TRP A 49 -15.64 -7.87 11.16
CA TRP A 49 -15.90 -9.30 11.16
C TRP A 49 -15.87 -9.91 12.58
N SER A 50 -14.84 -9.60 13.36
CA SER A 50 -14.68 -10.15 14.73
C SER A 50 -15.80 -9.74 15.69
N THR A 51 -16.39 -8.57 15.48
CA THR A 51 -17.48 -8.02 16.29
C THR A 51 -18.87 -8.35 15.75
N GLY A 52 -18.97 -8.97 14.57
CA GLY A 52 -20.22 -9.22 13.87
C GLY A 52 -20.91 -7.96 13.34
N ASN A 53 -20.23 -6.81 13.31
CA ASN A 53 -20.75 -5.54 12.84
C ASN A 53 -20.22 -5.20 11.44
N CYS A 54 -20.56 -6.05 10.48
CA CYS A 54 -20.05 -5.99 9.10
C CYS A 54 -20.48 -4.72 8.35
N ASP A 55 -21.59 -4.09 8.77
CA ASP A 55 -22.14 -2.88 8.15
C ASP A 55 -21.49 -1.58 8.66
N SER A 56 -20.67 -1.68 9.70
CA SER A 56 -19.88 -0.56 10.20
C SER A 56 -18.61 -0.36 9.39
N SER A 57 -18.26 0.90 9.14
CA SER A 57 -16.92 1.24 8.63
C SER A 57 -15.91 0.93 9.72
N GLY A 58 -14.88 0.14 9.39
CA GLY A 58 -13.83 -0.20 10.34
C GLY A 58 -12.97 1.01 10.66
N ASP A 59 -12.96 1.41 11.92
CA ASP A 59 -12.19 2.53 12.49
C ASP A 59 -10.84 2.11 13.09
N GLU A 60 -10.57 0.81 13.17
CA GLU A 60 -9.32 0.21 13.67
C GLU A 60 -8.65 -0.62 12.56
N TRP A 61 -7.38 -0.35 12.28
CA TRP A 61 -6.64 -0.91 11.14
C TRP A 61 -5.34 -1.61 11.56
N GLU A 62 -5.04 -1.69 12.86
CA GLU A 62 -3.76 -2.14 13.39
C GLU A 62 -3.39 -3.55 12.92
N GLN A 63 -4.39 -4.42 12.80
CA GLN A 63 -4.16 -5.81 12.39
C GLN A 63 -3.81 -5.89 10.90
N GLU A 64 -4.55 -5.21 10.03
CA GLU A 64 -4.32 -5.16 8.60
C GLU A 64 -3.01 -4.42 8.26
N ILE A 65 -2.67 -3.35 8.99
CA ILE A 65 -1.37 -2.69 8.91
C ILE A 65 -0.25 -3.71 9.18
N ARG A 66 -0.31 -4.41 10.31
CA ARG A 66 0.70 -5.40 10.70
C ARG A 66 0.85 -6.51 9.65
N LEU A 67 -0.25 -7.02 9.11
CA LEU A 67 -0.24 -8.04 8.06
C LEU A 67 0.36 -7.50 6.75
N THR A 68 0.02 -6.27 6.38
CA THR A 68 0.57 -5.60 5.20
C THR A 68 2.07 -5.36 5.34
N GLU A 69 2.55 -4.95 6.51
CA GLU A 69 3.99 -4.82 6.80
C GLU A 69 4.72 -6.17 6.69
N GLN A 70 4.13 -7.24 7.22
CA GLN A 70 4.68 -8.60 7.08
C GLN A 70 4.73 -9.04 5.62
N ALA A 71 3.69 -8.74 4.83
CA ALA A 71 3.67 -9.02 3.40
C ALA A 71 4.79 -8.25 2.68
N ILE A 72 4.97 -6.95 2.97
CA ILE A 72 6.06 -6.14 2.41
C ILE A 72 7.43 -6.72 2.79
N GLN A 73 7.62 -7.13 4.04
CA GLN A 73 8.87 -7.77 4.48
C GLN A 73 9.12 -9.09 3.74
N ALA A 74 8.10 -9.93 3.56
CA ALA A 74 8.20 -11.18 2.81
C ALA A 74 8.55 -10.93 1.34
N ILE A 75 7.85 -10.00 0.69
CA ILE A 75 8.10 -9.59 -0.70
C ILE A 75 9.54 -9.11 -0.88
N ASN A 76 10.05 -8.31 0.06
CA ASN A 76 11.41 -7.78 0.00
C ASN A 76 12.51 -8.85 0.16
N ARG A 77 12.19 -10.01 0.73
CA ARG A 77 13.11 -11.16 0.89
C ARG A 77 13.10 -12.11 -0.30
N LEU A 78 12.18 -11.96 -1.25
CA LEU A 78 12.13 -12.81 -2.44
C LEU A 78 13.40 -12.64 -3.28
N ASN A 79 13.92 -13.76 -3.78
CA ASN A 79 15.01 -13.81 -4.74
C ASN A 79 14.66 -14.80 -5.88
N PRO A 80 14.58 -14.37 -7.16
CA PRO A 80 14.80 -13.00 -7.66
C PRO A 80 13.87 -11.99 -7.01
N LYS A 81 14.12 -10.67 -7.15
CA LYS A 81 13.25 -9.62 -6.61
C LYS A 81 12.15 -9.31 -7.63
N PRO A 82 10.86 -9.14 -7.24
CA PRO A 82 9.82 -8.82 -8.21
C PRO A 82 10.09 -7.44 -8.82
N ARG A 83 9.75 -7.29 -10.10
CA ARG A 83 9.97 -6.03 -10.83
C ARG A 83 9.18 -4.88 -10.21
N PHE A 84 7.94 -5.16 -9.81
CA PHE A 84 7.05 -4.26 -9.10
C PHE A 84 5.97 -5.05 -8.36
N PHE A 85 5.25 -4.36 -7.49
CA PHE A 85 4.06 -4.84 -6.80
C PHE A 85 2.88 -3.95 -7.19
N VAL A 86 1.81 -4.55 -7.70
CA VAL A 86 0.56 -3.84 -8.02
C VAL A 86 -0.49 -4.19 -6.98
N LEU A 87 -1.20 -3.19 -6.48
CA LEU A 87 -2.31 -3.35 -5.55
C LEU A 87 -3.60 -2.96 -6.25
N CYS A 88 -4.50 -3.93 -6.46
CA CYS A 88 -5.64 -3.81 -7.37
C CYS A 88 -6.93 -3.24 -6.75
N GLY A 89 -6.89 -2.75 -5.51
CA GLY A 89 -8.01 -2.05 -4.89
C GLY A 89 -8.58 -2.77 -3.68
N ASP A 90 -9.80 -2.35 -3.33
CA ASP A 90 -10.52 -2.69 -2.09
C ASP A 90 -9.66 -2.47 -0.83
N LEU A 91 -9.14 -1.24 -0.74
CA LEU A 91 -8.09 -0.90 0.22
C LEU A 91 -8.60 -0.79 1.65
N ILE A 92 -9.83 -0.31 1.82
CA ILE A 92 -10.41 0.06 3.12
C ILE A 92 -11.82 -0.51 3.21
N HIS A 93 -12.19 -1.03 4.38
CA HIS A 93 -13.56 -1.45 4.69
C HIS A 93 -14.37 -0.23 5.15
N ALA A 94 -14.77 0.60 4.19
CA ALA A 94 -15.54 1.81 4.43
C ALA A 94 -16.59 2.06 3.33
N MET A 95 -17.77 2.52 3.75
CA MET A 95 -18.83 2.92 2.82
C MET A 95 -18.74 4.41 2.50
N PRO A 96 -18.83 4.81 1.21
CA PRO A 96 -18.89 6.22 0.83
C PRO A 96 -20.05 6.93 1.55
N GLY A 97 -19.79 8.07 2.18
CA GLY A 97 -20.82 8.89 2.84
C GLY A 97 -21.31 8.40 4.20
N LYS A 98 -20.86 7.23 4.68
CA LYS A 98 -20.93 6.89 6.11
C LYS A 98 -19.67 7.43 6.77
N THR A 99 -19.81 8.03 7.96
CA THR A 99 -18.71 8.67 8.70
C THR A 99 -17.62 7.65 9.04
N GLY A 100 -16.66 7.44 8.15
CA GLY A 100 -15.38 6.81 8.48
C GLY A 100 -14.55 7.72 9.38
N PRO A 101 -13.46 7.20 9.99
CA PRO A 101 -12.57 8.01 10.82
C PRO A 101 -12.15 9.26 10.04
N ARG A 102 -12.33 10.42 10.66
CA ARG A 102 -11.96 11.69 10.03
C ARG A 102 -10.43 11.70 9.83
N TRP A 103 -9.99 12.10 8.65
CA TRP A 103 -8.58 12.12 8.23
C TRP A 103 -7.68 13.06 9.07
N ASP A 104 -8.26 13.78 10.02
CA ASP A 104 -7.65 14.75 10.93
C ASP A 104 -6.50 14.15 11.77
N HIS A 105 -6.50 12.83 11.97
CA HIS A 105 -5.48 12.15 12.79
C HIS A 105 -4.30 11.54 12.02
N PHE A 106 -4.34 11.51 10.68
CA PHE A 106 -3.21 11.09 9.84
C PHE A 106 -2.56 12.27 9.12
N ALA A 107 -2.51 13.43 9.77
CA ALA A 107 -1.48 14.40 9.42
C ALA A 107 -0.13 13.74 9.71
N PHE A 108 0.61 13.40 8.66
CA PHE A 108 2.03 13.10 8.76
C PHE A 108 2.65 14.16 9.66
N SER A 109 3.04 13.75 10.87
CA SER A 109 3.97 14.51 11.69
C SER A 109 5.22 14.66 10.83
N GLN A 110 5.36 15.79 10.17
CA GLN A 110 6.64 16.21 9.66
C GLN A 110 7.55 16.42 10.88
N SER A 111 8.41 15.44 11.12
CA SER A 111 9.63 15.58 11.93
C SER A 111 10.82 15.34 11.03
#